data_AF-G1XGL6-F1
#
_entry.id   AF-G1XGL6-F1
#
_cell.length_a   1.000
_cell.length_b   1.000
_cell.length_c   1.000
_cell.angle_alpha   90.00
_cell.angle_beta   90.00
_cell.angle_gamma   90.00
#
_symmetry.space_group_name_H-M   'P 1'
#
loop_
_entity.id
_entity.type
_entity.pdbx_description
1 polymer ?
#
loop_
_entity_poly.entity_id
_entity_poly.type
_entity_poly.pdbx_seq_one_letter_code
_entity_poly.pdbx_strand_id
1 'polypeptide(L)'
;MPQYKSSPAALISIPVSPLTPAAFAPFGTIIENPRSAPTSATVNQGTAEKYPEISPFISYAAPSGKSASGRLNLFVCNPRKLGDNGRTFTVHILERHPYTTQTFIPIGLDKSDPARKYLVIVAPTLDLASDGVKHASRPPPYPLKEKKRVGIRGSPPYPVPPHGTVDTPETEDSTLDTSGTVKPKGRGLPDLSNIRAFMCRGDQAVTYGVGTWHAPMVVLGEGPIEFVVVMHENGVPVEDCEECEIEGGRVKVEIGDQGQIKAKL
;
A
#
# COMPACT_ATOMS: atom_id res chain seq x y z
N MET A 1 9.36 16.34 11.76
CA MET A 1 10.62 15.63 12.08
C MET A 1 10.26 14.17 12.17
N PRO A 2 11.00 13.28 11.51
CA PRO A 2 10.67 11.86 11.48
C PRO A 2 10.62 11.31 12.90
N GLN A 3 9.55 10.58 13.22
CA GLN A 3 9.34 10.03 14.57
C GLN A 3 10.29 8.87 14.84
N TYR A 4 10.73 8.20 13.78
CA TYR A 4 11.56 7.01 13.88
C TYR A 4 12.80 7.12 12.99
N LYS A 5 13.81 6.32 13.34
CA LYS A 5 15.03 6.14 12.55
C LYS A 5 15.31 4.66 12.35
N SER A 6 15.75 4.30 11.16
CA SER A 6 16.22 2.97 10.80
C SER A 6 17.59 3.10 10.15
N SER A 7 18.55 2.30 10.63
CA SER A 7 19.94 2.34 10.18
C SER A 7 20.32 0.92 9.75
N PRO A 8 20.21 0.58 8.46
CA PRO A 8 20.59 -0.75 8.01
C PRO A 8 22.10 -0.95 8.22
N ALA A 9 22.47 -2.15 8.68
CA ALA A 9 23.87 -2.47 8.99
C ALA A 9 24.78 -2.46 7.75
N ALA A 10 24.21 -2.77 6.59
CA ALA A 10 24.88 -2.78 5.29
C ALA A 10 24.16 -1.87 4.29
N LEU A 11 24.85 -1.58 3.18
CA LEU A 11 24.21 -0.99 2.00
C LEU A 11 23.23 -2.01 1.40
N ILE A 12 22.01 -1.56 1.14
CA ILE A 12 20.95 -2.33 0.49
C ILE A 12 20.76 -1.72 -0.90
N SER A 13 20.90 -2.55 -1.93
CA SER A 13 20.61 -2.18 -3.32
C SER A 13 19.54 -3.14 -3.83
N ILE A 14 18.43 -2.61 -4.34
CA ILE A 14 17.31 -3.42 -4.84
C ILE A 14 16.96 -3.02 -6.28
N PRO A 15 16.72 -3.99 -7.18
CA PRO A 15 16.27 -3.68 -8.52
C PRO A 15 14.80 -3.23 -8.52
N VAL A 16 14.47 -2.35 -9.46
CA VAL A 16 13.07 -2.07 -9.77
C VAL A 16 12.44 -3.24 -10.54
N SER A 17 11.20 -3.60 -10.17
CA SER A 17 10.40 -4.61 -10.88
C SER A 17 9.13 -4.00 -11.49
N PRO A 18 8.50 -4.59 -12.50
CA PRO A 18 7.19 -4.15 -12.96
C PRO A 18 6.13 -4.24 -11.84
N LEU A 19 5.26 -3.23 -11.74
CA LEU A 19 4.13 -3.28 -10.83
C LEU A 19 3.04 -4.24 -11.35
N THR A 20 2.75 -5.31 -10.59
CA THR A 20 1.69 -6.29 -10.90
C THR A 20 0.84 -6.60 -9.66
N PRO A 21 -0.44 -7.01 -9.83
CA PRO A 21 -1.32 -7.31 -8.69
C PRO A 21 -0.73 -8.35 -7.73
N ALA A 22 -0.18 -9.45 -8.26
CA ALA A 22 0.42 -10.51 -7.47
C ALA A 22 1.64 -10.04 -6.66
N ALA A 23 2.52 -9.25 -7.27
CA ALA A 23 3.71 -8.76 -6.60
C ALA A 23 3.41 -7.69 -5.54
N PHE A 24 2.33 -6.93 -5.72
CA PHE A 24 1.93 -5.84 -4.82
C PHE A 24 0.95 -6.27 -3.72
N ALA A 25 0.27 -7.42 -3.87
CA ALA A 25 -0.72 -7.94 -2.93
C ALA A 25 -0.32 -7.90 -1.43
N PRO A 26 0.95 -8.14 -1.03
CA PRO A 26 1.33 -8.04 0.38
C PRO A 26 1.28 -6.63 0.96
N PHE A 27 1.24 -5.61 0.11
CA PHE A 27 1.37 -4.18 0.46
C PHE A 27 0.07 -3.40 0.19
N GLY A 28 -0.80 -3.92 -0.65
CA GLY A 28 -2.05 -3.26 -1.03
C GLY A 28 -2.59 -3.78 -2.34
N THR A 29 -3.27 -2.91 -3.08
CA THR A 29 -3.92 -3.22 -4.36
C THR A 29 -3.52 -2.21 -5.44
N ILE A 30 -3.70 -2.62 -6.69
CA ILE A 30 -3.50 -1.77 -7.87
C ILE A 30 -4.87 -1.52 -8.48
N ILE A 31 -5.13 -0.28 -8.89
CA ILE A 31 -6.29 0.06 -9.70
C ILE A 31 -5.79 0.30 -11.12
N GLU A 32 -6.15 -0.59 -12.02
CA GLU A 32 -5.91 -0.45 -13.46
C GLU A 32 -7.08 -1.08 -14.21
N ASN A 33 -7.22 -0.78 -15.51
CA ASN A 33 -8.28 -1.42 -16.30
C ASN A 33 -8.02 -2.95 -16.35
N PRO A 34 -8.93 -3.78 -15.84
CA PRO A 34 -8.70 -5.21 -15.73
C PRO A 34 -8.73 -5.94 -17.08
N ARG A 35 -9.22 -5.30 -18.15
CA ARG A 35 -9.38 -5.77 -19.56
C ARG A 35 -10.15 -7.08 -19.79
N SER A 36 -10.28 -7.94 -18.77
CA SER A 36 -10.76 -9.32 -18.88
C SER A 36 -11.22 -9.89 -17.53
N ALA A 37 -11.49 -9.04 -16.52
CA ALA A 37 -12.01 -9.55 -15.24
C ALA A 37 -13.41 -10.18 -15.46
N PRO A 38 -13.67 -11.35 -14.89
CA PRO A 38 -14.93 -12.08 -15.10
C PRO A 38 -16.15 -11.38 -14.49
N THR A 39 -15.94 -10.43 -13.59
CA THR A 39 -16.97 -9.73 -12.81
C THR A 39 -17.12 -8.28 -13.26
N SER A 40 -17.72 -8.08 -14.44
CA SER A 40 -18.20 -6.77 -14.88
C SER A 40 -19.72 -6.80 -15.06
N ALA A 41 -20.37 -5.68 -14.79
CA ALA A 41 -21.77 -5.47 -15.14
C ALA A 41 -21.85 -4.42 -16.25
N THR A 42 -22.57 -4.73 -17.33
CA THR A 42 -22.87 -3.73 -18.36
C THR A 42 -23.87 -2.71 -17.80
N VAL A 43 -23.49 -1.44 -17.84
CA VAL A 43 -24.28 -0.30 -17.35
C VAL A 43 -24.41 0.75 -18.46
N ASN A 44 -25.07 1.88 -18.16
CA ASN A 44 -25.29 2.98 -19.10
C ASN A 44 -25.90 2.51 -20.43
N GLN A 45 -26.97 1.71 -20.37
CA GLN A 45 -27.70 1.24 -21.55
C GLN A 45 -26.81 0.49 -22.56
N GLY A 46 -25.78 -0.23 -22.09
CA GLY A 46 -24.89 -1.00 -22.96
C GLY A 46 -23.57 -0.32 -23.32
N THR A 47 -23.34 0.91 -22.86
CA THR A 47 -22.18 1.71 -23.29
C THR A 47 -21.01 1.73 -22.32
N ALA A 48 -21.15 1.11 -21.14
CA ALA A 48 -20.08 1.06 -20.16
C ALA A 48 -20.06 -0.26 -19.40
N GLU A 49 -18.89 -0.62 -18.89
CA GLU A 49 -18.67 -1.74 -17.99
C GLU A 49 -18.36 -1.21 -16.59
N LYS A 50 -19.12 -1.65 -15.59
CA LYS A 50 -18.87 -1.37 -14.18
C LYS A 50 -18.13 -2.53 -13.56
N TYR A 51 -16.96 -2.23 -13.01
CA TYR A 51 -16.19 -3.13 -12.17
C TYR A 51 -16.38 -2.69 -10.70
N PRO A 52 -17.16 -3.43 -9.90
CA PRO A 52 -17.35 -3.09 -8.49
C PRO A 52 -16.10 -3.43 -7.67
N GLU A 53 -15.91 -2.72 -6.55
CA GLU A 53 -14.95 -3.11 -5.48
C GLU A 53 -13.49 -3.28 -5.94
N ILE A 54 -13.03 -2.43 -6.86
CA ILE A 54 -11.67 -2.50 -7.45
C ILE A 54 -10.53 -2.24 -6.45
N SER A 55 -10.83 -1.66 -5.28
CA SER A 55 -9.85 -1.41 -4.22
C SER A 55 -10.53 -1.14 -2.88
N PRO A 56 -9.95 -1.56 -1.74
CA PRO A 56 -10.45 -1.18 -0.42
C PRO A 56 -10.27 0.32 -0.16
N PHE A 57 -11.25 0.92 0.53
CA PHE A 57 -11.15 2.28 1.07
C PHE A 57 -11.51 2.24 2.56
N ILE A 58 -10.50 2.01 3.41
CA ILE A 58 -10.67 1.61 4.81
C ILE A 58 -10.21 2.72 5.76
N SER A 59 -10.93 2.88 6.86
CA SER A 59 -10.56 3.71 8.01
C SER A 59 -10.93 2.99 9.31
N TYR A 60 -9.98 2.90 10.23
CA TYR A 60 -10.16 2.36 11.57
C TYR A 60 -10.22 3.47 12.62
N ALA A 61 -10.86 3.18 13.74
CA ALA A 61 -10.84 4.09 14.88
C ALA A 61 -9.40 4.25 15.43
N ALA A 62 -8.94 5.49 15.54
CA ALA A 62 -7.63 5.81 16.09
C ALA A 62 -7.70 6.01 17.63
N PRO A 63 -6.57 5.88 18.37
CA PRO A 63 -6.51 6.01 19.83
C PRO A 63 -7.07 7.32 20.40
N SER A 64 -6.96 8.43 19.67
CA SER A 64 -7.50 9.72 20.08
C SER A 64 -9.03 9.73 20.18
N GLY A 65 -9.71 8.75 19.60
CA GLY A 65 -11.16 8.72 19.47
C GLY A 65 -11.72 9.77 18.50
N LYS A 66 -10.87 10.56 17.84
CA LYS A 66 -11.31 11.52 16.82
C LYS A 66 -11.73 10.78 15.55
N SER A 67 -12.92 11.11 15.06
CA SER A 67 -13.41 10.58 13.78
C SER A 67 -12.54 11.06 12.63
N ALA A 68 -12.10 10.13 11.79
CA ALA A 68 -11.45 10.45 10.53
C ALA A 68 -12.50 10.81 9.47
N SER A 69 -12.18 11.76 8.60
CA SER A 69 -13.00 12.15 7.45
C SER A 69 -12.30 11.79 6.15
N GLY A 70 -13.05 11.37 5.13
CA GLY A 70 -12.51 11.17 3.79
C GLY A 70 -11.95 12.48 3.23
N ARG A 71 -10.76 12.41 2.66
CA ARG A 71 -10.03 13.51 2.02
C ARG A 71 -9.74 13.16 0.58
N LEU A 72 -9.83 14.17 -0.27
CA LEU A 72 -9.41 14.13 -1.66
C LEU A 72 -8.45 15.29 -1.85
N ASN A 73 -7.19 14.97 -2.11
CA ASN A 73 -6.12 15.93 -2.28
C ASN A 73 -5.57 15.82 -3.71
N LEU A 74 -4.97 16.91 -4.21
CA LEU A 74 -4.20 16.90 -5.45
C LEU A 74 -2.72 17.06 -5.10
N PHE A 75 -1.91 16.09 -5.51
CA PHE A 75 -0.46 16.13 -5.33
C PHE A 75 0.19 16.36 -6.69
N VAL A 76 0.91 17.46 -6.84
CA VAL A 76 1.75 17.73 -8.02
C VAL A 76 3.19 17.33 -7.67
N CYS A 77 3.59 16.14 -8.10
CA CYS A 77 4.87 15.54 -7.72
C CYS A 77 5.93 15.82 -8.78
N ASN A 78 6.95 16.61 -8.42
CA ASN A 78 8.08 16.89 -9.30
C ASN A 78 9.05 15.69 -9.39
N PRO A 79 9.79 15.54 -10.52
CA PRO A 79 10.82 14.54 -10.66
C PRO A 79 11.86 14.57 -9.54
N ARG A 80 12.24 13.40 -9.05
CA ARG A 80 13.27 13.23 -8.03
C ARG A 80 14.66 13.18 -8.68
N LYS A 81 15.66 13.72 -7.97
CA LYS A 81 17.06 13.62 -8.37
C LYS A 81 17.53 12.17 -8.26
N LEU A 82 18.25 11.73 -9.29
CA LEU A 82 18.83 10.39 -9.38
C LEU A 82 20.34 10.45 -9.24
N GLY A 83 20.91 9.44 -8.60
CA GLY A 83 22.34 9.22 -8.48
C GLY A 83 22.88 8.37 -9.64
N ASP A 84 24.19 8.17 -9.63
CA ASP A 84 24.90 7.24 -10.53
C ASP A 84 24.55 7.44 -12.01
N ASN A 85 24.50 8.71 -12.45
CA ASN A 85 24.09 9.16 -13.79
C ASN A 85 22.66 8.75 -14.19
N GLY A 86 21.71 8.85 -13.25
CA GLY A 86 20.31 8.51 -13.52
C GLY A 86 19.94 7.06 -13.24
N ARG A 87 20.88 6.24 -12.75
CA ARG A 87 20.68 4.79 -12.59
C ARG A 87 20.21 4.38 -11.21
N THR A 88 20.33 5.26 -10.22
CA THR A 88 19.93 4.94 -8.84
C THR A 88 19.08 6.02 -8.20
N PHE A 89 18.17 5.62 -7.33
CA PHE A 89 17.46 6.51 -6.42
C PHE A 89 17.78 6.12 -4.97
N THR A 90 18.14 7.10 -4.13
CA THR A 90 18.42 6.84 -2.71
C THR A 90 17.17 7.08 -1.89
N VAL A 91 16.77 6.08 -1.10
CA VAL A 91 15.61 6.16 -0.22
C VAL A 91 16.05 6.71 1.13
N HIS A 92 15.51 7.86 1.51
CA HIS A 92 15.84 8.56 2.77
C HIS A 92 14.74 8.45 3.83
N ILE A 93 13.52 8.15 3.40
CA ILE A 93 12.36 8.14 4.28
C ILE A 93 11.36 7.10 3.77
N LEU A 94 10.77 6.37 4.71
CA LEU A 94 9.53 5.65 4.51
C LEU A 94 8.50 6.21 5.49
N GLU A 95 7.25 6.25 5.07
CA GLU A 95 6.11 6.67 5.87
C GLU A 95 5.04 5.57 5.86
N ARG A 96 4.09 5.66 6.79
CA ARG A 96 2.89 4.83 6.77
C ARG A 96 1.71 5.56 7.36
N HIS A 97 0.53 5.15 6.93
CA HIS A 97 -0.76 5.60 7.46
C HIS A 97 -1.36 4.49 8.34
N PRO A 98 -1.24 4.59 9.67
CA PRO A 98 -1.49 3.46 10.56
C PRO A 98 -2.97 3.02 10.60
N TYR A 99 -3.92 3.95 10.43
CA TYR A 99 -5.36 3.67 10.59
C TYR A 99 -6.18 3.74 9.30
N THR A 100 -5.58 4.06 8.14
CA THR A 100 -6.32 4.19 6.88
C THR A 100 -5.53 3.66 5.69
N THR A 101 -6.23 3.28 4.63
CA THR A 101 -5.64 3.12 3.29
C THR A 101 -5.33 4.48 2.69
N GLN A 102 -4.32 4.55 1.84
CA GLN A 102 -4.03 5.73 1.03
C GLN A 102 -3.90 5.33 -0.44
N THR A 103 -4.65 5.99 -1.30
CA THR A 103 -4.66 5.71 -2.75
C THR A 103 -4.10 6.89 -3.52
N PHE A 104 -3.15 6.62 -4.43
CA PHE A 104 -2.63 7.58 -5.41
C PHE A 104 -3.10 7.20 -6.80
N ILE A 105 -3.81 8.11 -7.46
CA ILE A 105 -4.38 7.94 -8.80
C ILE A 105 -3.71 8.94 -9.73
N PRO A 106 -2.80 8.52 -10.62
CA PRO A 106 -2.23 9.42 -11.61
C PRO A 106 -3.34 9.94 -12.52
N ILE A 107 -3.31 11.23 -12.84
CA ILE A 107 -4.25 11.85 -13.78
C ILE A 107 -3.48 12.36 -15.00
N GLY A 108 -4.08 12.17 -16.19
CA GLY A 108 -3.55 12.70 -17.45
C GLY A 108 -2.24 12.07 -17.95
N LEU A 109 -1.81 10.92 -17.39
CA LEU A 109 -0.59 10.23 -17.81
C LEU A 109 -0.93 8.96 -18.61
N ASP A 110 -0.51 8.92 -19.87
CA ASP A 110 -0.73 7.75 -20.73
C ASP A 110 0.13 6.55 -20.28
N LYS A 111 -0.41 5.33 -20.44
CA LYS A 111 0.31 4.07 -20.16
C LYS A 111 1.67 4.02 -20.87
N SER A 112 1.70 4.47 -22.12
CA SER A 112 2.84 4.45 -23.01
C SER A 112 3.74 5.68 -22.91
N ASP A 113 3.44 6.64 -22.03
CA ASP A 113 4.26 7.86 -21.86
C ASP A 113 5.74 7.46 -21.62
N PRO A 114 6.65 7.76 -22.55
CA PRO A 114 8.04 7.35 -22.44
C PRO A 114 8.85 8.31 -21.57
N ALA A 115 8.34 9.51 -21.32
CA ALA A 115 9.06 10.61 -20.68
C ALA A 115 8.85 10.65 -19.17
N ARG A 116 7.73 10.14 -18.66
CA ARG A 116 7.36 10.19 -17.24
C ARG A 116 6.91 8.84 -16.72
N LYS A 117 7.50 8.43 -15.60
CA LYS A 117 7.11 7.25 -14.80
C LYS A 117 7.17 7.63 -13.33
N TYR A 118 6.72 6.73 -12.47
CA TYR A 118 6.91 6.89 -11.04
C TYR A 118 7.27 5.54 -10.40
N LEU A 119 7.96 5.61 -9.26
CA LEU A 119 8.29 4.45 -8.46
C LEU A 119 7.34 4.34 -7.28
N VAL A 120 6.97 3.10 -6.97
CA VAL A 120 6.36 2.72 -5.70
C VAL A 120 7.39 1.89 -4.93
N ILE A 121 7.76 2.36 -3.74
CA ILE A 121 8.75 1.70 -2.89
C ILE A 121 8.06 1.36 -1.59
N VAL A 122 8.08 0.09 -1.20
CA VAL A 122 7.33 -0.43 -0.05
C VAL A 122 8.20 -1.38 0.77
N ALA A 123 7.94 -1.44 2.06
CA ALA A 123 8.60 -2.39 2.96
C ALA A 123 7.55 -3.13 3.81
N PRO A 124 7.77 -4.43 4.11
CA PRO A 124 7.07 -5.10 5.19
C PRO A 124 7.35 -4.43 6.53
N THR A 125 6.63 -4.85 7.54
CA THR A 125 6.83 -4.40 8.92
C THR A 125 7.59 -5.48 9.69
N LEU A 126 8.65 -5.10 10.41
CA LEU A 126 9.37 -6.03 11.28
C LEU A 126 8.45 -6.61 12.36
N ASP A 127 8.55 -7.92 12.58
CA ASP A 127 7.89 -8.57 13.69
C ASP A 127 8.60 -8.25 15.00
N LEU A 128 7.91 -7.56 15.91
CA LEU A 128 8.47 -7.18 17.21
C LEU A 128 8.68 -8.35 18.18
N ALA A 129 8.41 -9.59 17.76
CA ALA A 129 8.58 -10.78 18.58
C ALA A 129 10.05 -11.22 18.72
N SER A 130 10.95 -10.77 17.83
CA SER A 130 12.35 -11.23 17.82
C SER A 130 13.31 -10.44 18.72
N ASP A 131 13.03 -9.18 19.05
CA ASP A 131 13.96 -8.31 19.79
C ASP A 131 13.38 -7.81 21.11
N GLY A 132 13.47 -8.67 22.13
CA GLY A 132 13.01 -8.45 23.50
C GLY A 132 13.12 -7.00 24.00
N VAL A 133 12.00 -6.53 24.56
CA VAL A 133 11.86 -5.40 25.49
C VAL A 133 12.01 -3.99 24.90
N LYS A 134 12.83 -3.72 23.87
CA LYS A 134 13.09 -2.33 23.41
C LYS A 134 11.99 -1.71 22.53
N HIS A 135 11.12 -2.50 21.90
CA HIS A 135 10.05 -2.00 21.02
C HIS A 135 8.63 -2.17 21.56
N ALA A 136 8.47 -2.75 22.76
CA ALA A 136 7.17 -3.01 23.37
C ALA A 136 6.40 -1.73 23.79
N SER A 137 7.07 -0.57 23.85
CA SER A 137 6.49 0.71 24.24
C SER A 137 5.78 1.47 23.11
N ARG A 138 5.94 1.06 21.85
CA ARG A 138 5.31 1.75 20.71
C ARG A 138 3.82 1.39 20.65
N PRO A 139 2.89 2.35 20.48
CA PRO A 139 1.46 2.04 20.34
C PRO A 139 1.17 1.21 19.08
N PRO A 140 0.09 0.40 19.05
CA PRO A 140 -0.25 -0.35 17.86
C PRO A 140 -0.77 0.63 16.81
N PRO A 141 -0.45 0.42 15.52
CA PRO A 141 -1.01 1.25 14.47
C PRO A 141 -2.52 1.01 14.27
N TYR A 142 -3.15 0.12 15.04
CA TYR A 142 -4.59 -0.17 14.98
C TYR A 142 -5.10 -0.53 16.38
N PRO A 143 -6.38 -0.29 16.68
CA PRO A 143 -6.98 -0.74 17.94
C PRO A 143 -6.88 -2.27 18.04
N LEU A 144 -6.43 -2.76 19.20
CA LEU A 144 -6.44 -4.19 19.48
C LEU A 144 -7.90 -4.66 19.52
N LYS A 145 -8.24 -5.73 18.81
CA LYS A 145 -9.54 -6.40 19.03
C LYS A 145 -9.62 -6.77 20.51
N GLU A 146 -10.56 -6.17 21.24
CA GLU A 146 -10.90 -6.68 22.56
C GLU A 146 -11.31 -8.14 22.39
N LYS A 147 -10.66 -9.05 23.14
CA LYS A 147 -11.14 -10.43 23.25
C LYS A 147 -12.49 -10.36 23.98
N LYS A 148 -13.58 -10.20 23.25
CA LYS A 148 -14.92 -10.44 23.80
C LYS A 148 -14.93 -11.91 24.25
N ARG A 149 -15.00 -12.12 25.56
CA ARG A 149 -15.36 -13.43 26.11
C ARG A 149 -16.72 -13.78 25.51
N VAL A 150 -16.77 -14.82 24.68
CA VAL A 150 -18.02 -15.32 24.12
C VAL A 150 -18.80 -15.92 25.28
N GLY A 151 -19.72 -15.15 25.84
CA GLY A 151 -20.76 -15.67 26.71
C GLY A 151 -21.74 -16.46 25.88
N ILE A 152 -22.02 -17.70 26.28
CA ILE A 152 -23.03 -18.55 25.64
C ILE A 152 -24.40 -17.86 25.79
N ARG A 153 -24.99 -17.35 24.71
CA ARG A 153 -26.43 -17.08 24.65
C ARG A 153 -26.96 -16.88 23.23
N GLY A 154 -27.95 -17.71 22.90
CA GLY A 154 -29.08 -17.39 22.01
C GLY A 154 -28.93 -17.81 20.54
N SER A 155 -29.61 -18.88 20.15
CA SER A 155 -29.80 -19.29 18.75
C SER A 155 -30.65 -18.27 17.98
N PRO A 156 -30.31 -17.91 16.72
CA PRO A 156 -31.16 -17.09 15.86
C PRO A 156 -32.42 -17.82 15.36
N PRO A 157 -33.47 -17.10 14.92
CA PRO A 157 -34.84 -17.60 14.94
C PRO A 157 -35.39 -18.03 13.57
N TYR A 158 -34.75 -18.92 12.79
CA TYR A 158 -35.44 -19.62 11.69
C TYR A 158 -34.86 -21.04 11.43
N PRO A 159 -35.70 -22.02 11.05
CA PRO A 159 -35.33 -23.44 10.99
C PRO A 159 -34.56 -23.82 9.71
N VAL A 160 -33.61 -24.75 9.85
CA VAL A 160 -32.88 -25.41 8.76
C VAL A 160 -33.64 -26.68 8.35
N PRO A 161 -33.94 -26.94 7.05
CA PRO A 161 -34.41 -28.24 6.62
C PRO A 161 -33.22 -29.22 6.44
N PRO A 162 -33.38 -30.52 6.75
CA PRO A 162 -32.25 -31.44 6.85
C PRO A 162 -31.94 -32.18 5.54
N HIS A 163 -30.70 -32.69 5.50
CA HIS A 163 -30.09 -33.67 4.60
C HIS A 163 -29.52 -33.12 3.28
N GLY A 164 -28.33 -33.51 2.83
CA GLY A 164 -27.57 -34.71 3.19
C GLY A 164 -26.06 -34.49 3.11
N THR A 165 -25.37 -35.25 3.95
CA THR A 165 -23.94 -35.52 3.90
C THR A 165 -23.58 -36.23 2.60
N VAL A 166 -22.69 -35.63 1.81
CA VAL A 166 -21.78 -36.37 0.93
C VAL A 166 -20.39 -35.80 1.18
N ASP A 167 -19.53 -36.63 1.75
CA ASP A 167 -18.10 -36.43 1.77
C ASP A 167 -17.57 -36.51 0.33
N THR A 168 -17.04 -35.39 -0.16
CA THR A 168 -16.09 -35.36 -1.27
C THR A 168 -14.97 -34.40 -0.91
N PRO A 169 -13.69 -34.75 -1.17
CA PRO A 169 -12.57 -33.87 -0.86
C PRO A 169 -12.62 -32.67 -1.80
N GLU A 170 -13.03 -31.52 -1.30
CA GLU A 170 -12.98 -30.27 -2.05
C GLU A 170 -11.53 -29.85 -2.24
N THR A 171 -11.08 -30.11 -3.45
CA THR A 171 -10.06 -29.39 -4.21
C THR A 171 -10.12 -27.88 -3.99
N GLU A 172 -8.94 -27.26 -3.99
CA GLU A 172 -8.68 -25.83 -4.07
C GLU A 172 -9.77 -25.07 -4.86
N ASP A 173 -10.56 -24.25 -4.16
CA ASP A 173 -11.22 -23.10 -4.78
C ASP A 173 -10.70 -21.83 -4.11
N SER A 174 -9.89 -21.12 -4.90
CA SER A 174 -9.28 -19.85 -4.57
C SER A 174 -10.35 -18.76 -4.46
N THR A 175 -10.97 -18.63 -3.30
CA THR A 175 -11.69 -17.40 -2.96
C THR A 175 -10.71 -16.44 -2.32
N LEU A 176 -10.17 -15.52 -3.13
CA LEU A 176 -9.36 -14.41 -2.64
C LEU A 176 -10.21 -13.61 -1.65
N ASP A 177 -9.86 -13.68 -0.36
CA ASP A 177 -10.46 -12.84 0.69
C ASP A 177 -10.09 -11.37 0.44
N THR A 178 -11.02 -10.62 -0.15
CA THR A 178 -10.93 -9.17 -0.42
C THR A 178 -11.56 -8.32 0.69
N SER A 179 -11.90 -8.90 1.86
CA SER A 179 -12.57 -8.18 2.96
C SER A 179 -11.71 -7.13 3.68
N GLY A 180 -10.50 -6.85 3.17
CA GLY A 180 -9.59 -5.81 3.66
C GLY A 180 -8.16 -6.34 3.68
N THR A 181 -7.52 -6.35 2.51
CA THR A 181 -6.35 -7.19 2.11
C THR A 181 -5.05 -7.09 2.94
N VAL A 182 -5.06 -6.59 4.17
CA VAL A 182 -4.00 -6.96 5.11
C VAL A 182 -4.56 -7.14 6.51
N LYS A 183 -4.24 -8.28 7.14
CA LYS A 183 -4.13 -8.34 8.61
C LYS A 183 -3.38 -7.07 9.07
N PRO A 184 -3.91 -6.31 10.04
CA PRO A 184 -3.30 -5.04 10.41
C PRO A 184 -1.78 -5.18 10.66
N LYS A 185 -0.97 -4.36 9.99
CA LYS A 185 0.49 -4.44 10.03
C LYS A 185 1.01 -4.10 11.43
N GLY A 186 1.92 -4.89 11.98
CA GLY A 186 2.41 -4.73 13.37
C GLY A 186 3.07 -3.38 13.69
N ARG A 187 3.58 -3.22 14.91
CA ARG A 187 4.16 -1.94 15.39
C ARG A 187 5.62 -1.71 14.99
N GLY A 188 6.20 -2.64 14.22
CA GLY A 188 7.60 -2.61 13.84
C GLY A 188 7.99 -1.45 12.93
N LEU A 189 9.31 -1.21 12.85
CA LEU A 189 9.92 -0.40 11.80
C LEU A 189 9.77 -1.09 10.43
N PRO A 190 10.02 -0.37 9.32
CA PRO A 190 10.12 -0.99 8.03
C PRO A 190 11.22 -2.07 8.03
N ASP A 191 10.89 -3.25 7.52
CA ASP A 191 11.85 -4.32 7.25
C ASP A 191 12.60 -4.00 5.96
N LEU A 192 13.72 -3.30 6.11
CA LEU A 192 14.55 -2.87 4.99
C LEU A 192 15.18 -4.05 4.25
N SER A 193 15.33 -5.22 4.87
CA SER A 193 15.87 -6.42 4.20
C SER A 193 14.91 -6.97 3.15
N ASN A 194 13.62 -6.66 3.28
CA ASN A 194 12.56 -7.10 2.38
C ASN A 194 11.89 -5.92 1.65
N ILE A 195 12.55 -4.77 1.57
CA ILE A 195 12.08 -3.62 0.79
C ILE A 195 11.98 -3.99 -0.70
N ARG A 196 10.93 -3.49 -1.36
CA ARG A 196 10.69 -3.68 -2.80
C ARG A 196 10.44 -2.35 -3.49
N ALA A 197 10.84 -2.27 -4.76
CA ALA A 197 10.59 -1.12 -5.62
C ALA A 197 9.92 -1.57 -6.92
N PHE A 198 8.91 -0.82 -7.32
CA PHE A 198 8.11 -1.09 -8.51
C PHE A 198 8.14 0.10 -9.46
N MET A 199 8.34 -0.19 -10.75
CA MET A 199 8.17 0.78 -11.83
C MET A 199 6.71 0.77 -12.25
N CYS A 200 6.07 1.93 -12.14
CA CYS A 200 4.65 2.08 -12.41
C CYS A 200 4.40 2.80 -13.74
N ARG A 201 3.35 2.38 -14.44
CA ARG A 201 2.86 3.04 -15.66
C ARG A 201 1.82 4.11 -15.30
N GLY A 202 1.52 5.01 -16.24
CA GLY A 202 0.53 6.07 -16.03
C GLY A 202 -0.91 5.60 -15.86
N ASP A 203 -1.24 4.36 -16.26
CA ASP A 203 -2.57 3.77 -16.13
C ASP A 203 -2.76 2.93 -14.85
N GLN A 204 -1.81 2.99 -13.92
CA GLN A 204 -1.84 2.24 -12.66
C GLN A 204 -2.03 3.23 -11.52
N ALA A 205 -3.07 3.05 -10.71
CA ALA A 205 -3.17 3.66 -9.39
C ALA A 205 -2.69 2.64 -8.35
N VAL A 206 -2.20 3.11 -7.21
CA VAL A 206 -1.86 2.23 -6.08
C VAL A 206 -2.66 2.61 -4.86
N THR A 207 -3.19 1.61 -4.16
CA THR A 207 -3.73 1.76 -2.81
C THR A 207 -2.83 1.03 -1.85
N TYR A 208 -2.18 1.75 -0.94
CA TYR A 208 -1.45 1.16 0.17
C TYR A 208 -2.45 0.61 1.18
N GLY A 209 -2.24 -0.64 1.59
CA GLY A 209 -2.96 -1.24 2.70
C GLY A 209 -2.65 -0.52 4.01
N VAL A 210 -3.60 -0.54 4.94
CA VAL A 210 -3.47 0.11 6.24
C VAL A 210 -2.16 -0.26 6.95
N GLY A 211 -1.39 0.76 7.35
CA GLY A 211 -0.12 0.61 8.08
C GLY A 211 1.06 0.09 7.25
N THR A 212 0.94 0.02 5.93
CA THR A 212 2.04 -0.35 5.03
C THR A 212 3.09 0.75 4.99
N TRP A 213 4.37 0.38 5.15
CA TRP A 213 5.47 1.31 4.93
C TRP A 213 5.71 1.53 3.44
N HIS A 214 5.73 2.79 3.02
CA HIS A 214 6.01 3.20 1.65
C HIS A 214 6.84 4.48 1.59
N ALA A 215 7.55 4.72 0.49
CA ALA A 215 8.20 6.01 0.28
C ALA A 215 7.17 7.07 -0.14
N PRO A 216 7.41 8.36 0.16
CA PRO A 216 6.71 9.46 -0.52
C PRO A 216 6.88 9.33 -2.04
N MET A 217 5.90 9.79 -2.82
CA MET A 217 5.89 9.64 -4.28
C MET A 217 7.23 10.00 -4.95
N VAL A 218 7.70 9.10 -5.81
CA VAL A 218 8.96 9.24 -6.54
C VAL A 218 8.65 9.33 -8.03
N VAL A 219 8.50 10.54 -8.53
CA VAL A 219 8.35 10.80 -9.96
C VAL A 219 9.72 10.77 -10.64
N LEU A 220 9.78 10.18 -11.82
CA LEU A 220 10.96 10.10 -12.68
C LEU A 220 10.67 10.77 -14.03
N GLY A 221 11.71 11.38 -14.61
CA GLY A 221 11.68 11.88 -15.99
C GLY A 221 11.37 13.35 -16.15
N GLU A 222 10.74 13.69 -17.27
CA GLU A 222 10.57 15.06 -17.72
C GLU A 222 9.25 15.65 -17.20
N GLY A 223 9.31 16.38 -16.10
CA GLY A 223 8.18 17.15 -15.57
C GLY A 223 7.32 16.40 -14.54
N PRO A 224 6.34 17.11 -13.94
CA PRO A 224 5.57 16.55 -12.84
C PRO A 224 4.57 15.48 -13.30
N ILE A 225 4.19 14.63 -12.35
CA ILE A 225 2.99 13.80 -12.43
C ILE A 225 2.02 14.28 -11.34
N GLU A 226 0.76 14.43 -11.74
CA GLU A 226 -0.32 14.82 -10.85
C GLU A 226 -1.05 13.57 -10.35
N PHE A 227 -1.31 13.52 -9.05
CA PHE A 227 -2.03 12.43 -8.42
C PHE A 227 -3.25 12.98 -7.66
N VAL A 228 -4.42 12.40 -7.93
CA VAL A 228 -5.51 12.45 -6.96
C VAL A 228 -5.16 11.50 -5.83
N VAL A 229 -5.17 12.01 -4.61
CA VAL A 229 -4.86 11.25 -3.40
C VAL A 229 -6.11 11.15 -2.55
N VAL A 230 -6.55 9.93 -2.27
CA VAL A 230 -7.70 9.69 -1.38
C VAL A 230 -7.31 8.86 -0.18
N MET A 231 -7.70 9.32 1.01
CA MET A 231 -7.43 8.70 2.30
C MET A 231 -8.39 9.26 3.36
N HIS A 232 -8.36 8.73 4.58
CA HIS A 232 -9.03 9.36 5.71
C HIS A 232 -8.03 10.04 6.63
N GLU A 233 -8.39 11.21 7.14
CA GLU A 233 -7.56 11.95 8.12
C GLU A 233 -8.42 12.41 9.30
N ASN A 234 -7.86 12.34 10.50
CA ASN A 234 -8.50 12.82 11.73
C ASN A 234 -7.84 14.09 12.31
N GLY A 235 -6.76 14.56 11.70
CA GLY A 235 -6.04 15.77 12.07
C GLY A 235 -5.11 15.59 13.27
N VAL A 236 -4.81 14.35 13.69
CA VAL A 236 -3.82 14.05 14.71
C VAL A 236 -2.55 13.58 14.00
N PRO A 237 -1.44 14.36 14.02
CA PRO A 237 -0.30 14.11 13.13
C PRO A 237 0.25 12.69 13.17
N VAL A 238 0.41 12.09 14.36
CA VAL A 238 0.97 10.73 14.52
C VAL A 238 -0.02 9.62 14.16
N GLU A 239 -1.32 9.91 14.14
CA GLU A 239 -2.35 8.96 13.72
C GLU A 239 -2.59 9.04 12.21
N ASP A 240 -2.43 10.23 11.64
CA ASP A 240 -2.53 10.42 10.20
C ASP A 240 -1.28 9.90 9.50
N CYS A 241 -0.06 10.15 10.01
CA CYS A 241 1.17 9.70 9.36
C CYS A 241 2.32 9.42 10.36
N GLU A 242 2.98 8.28 10.17
CA GLU A 242 4.24 7.96 10.84
C GLU A 242 5.38 7.93 9.82
N GLU A 243 6.47 8.66 10.11
CA GLU A 243 7.67 8.76 9.29
C GLU A 243 8.86 8.04 9.95
N CYS A 244 9.60 7.29 9.14
CA CYS A 244 10.87 6.67 9.51
C CYS A 244 11.99 7.16 8.58
N GLU A 245 12.95 7.87 9.17
CA GLU A 245 14.20 8.23 8.49
C GLU A 245 15.05 6.98 8.24
N ILE A 246 15.62 6.87 7.04
CA ILE A 246 16.63 5.88 6.70
C ILE A 246 18.00 6.55 6.74
N GLU A 247 18.79 6.20 7.75
CA GLU A 247 20.07 6.86 7.99
C GLU A 247 21.15 6.46 6.97
N GLY A 248 22.01 7.44 6.65
CA GLY A 248 23.23 7.21 5.89
C GLY A 248 23.05 6.94 4.39
N GLY A 249 21.85 7.13 3.83
CA GLY A 249 21.59 6.92 2.40
C GLY A 249 21.88 5.48 1.95
N ARG A 250 21.66 4.52 2.86
CA ARG A 250 22.10 3.13 2.71
C ARG A 250 21.09 2.24 1.98
N VAL A 251 19.99 2.79 1.48
CA VAL A 251 19.02 2.05 0.66
C VAL A 251 18.96 2.70 -0.72
N LYS A 252 19.35 1.95 -1.74
CA LYS A 252 19.34 2.36 -3.13
C LYS A 252 18.37 1.49 -3.93
N VAL A 253 17.62 2.15 -4.81
CA VAL A 253 16.82 1.50 -5.86
C VAL A 253 17.58 1.61 -7.17
N GLU A 254 17.86 0.48 -7.81
CA GLU A 254 18.44 0.40 -9.14
C GLU A 254 17.32 0.53 -10.18
N ILE A 255 17.37 1.61 -10.94
CA ILE A 255 16.39 1.92 -11.99
C ILE A 255 16.81 1.25 -13.32
N GLY A 256 18.11 0.96 -13.46
CA GLY A 256 18.71 0.33 -14.64
C GLY A 256 18.75 1.25 -15.87
N ASP A 257 19.20 0.70 -16.99
CA ASP A 257 19.28 1.40 -18.29
C ASP A 257 17.92 1.41 -19.03
N GLN A 258 16.79 1.37 -18.31
CA GLN A 258 15.44 1.22 -18.87
C GLN A 258 14.97 2.47 -19.65
N GLY A 259 15.66 2.76 -20.76
CA GLY A 259 15.27 3.66 -21.82
C GLY A 259 15.14 5.10 -21.39
N GLN A 260 16.27 5.82 -21.29
CA GLN A 260 16.35 7.28 -21.37
C GLN A 260 15.22 8.05 -20.66
N ILE A 261 14.86 7.68 -19.42
CA ILE A 261 14.21 8.65 -18.56
C ILE A 261 15.28 9.70 -18.28
N LYS A 262 15.31 10.78 -19.06
CA LYS A 262 16.29 11.86 -18.94
C LYS A 262 16.12 12.49 -17.57
N ALA A 263 16.85 11.97 -16.60
CA ALA A 263 16.91 12.54 -15.28
C ALA A 263 17.48 13.96 -15.40
N LYS A 264 16.83 14.92 -14.76
CA LYS A 264 17.42 16.24 -14.60
C LYS A 264 18.65 16.08 -13.68
N LEU A 265 19.85 16.21 -14.27
CA LEU A 265 21.12 16.28 -13.55
C LEU A 265 21.10 17.44 -12.54
#